data_AF-A0A397W7E1-F1
#
_entry.id   AF-A0A397W7E1-F1
#
_cell.length_a   1.000
_cell.length_b   1.000
_cell.length_c   1.000
_cell.angle_alpha   90.00
_cell.angle_beta   90.00
_cell.angle_gamma   90.00
#
_symmetry.space_group_name_H-M   'P 1'
#
loop_
_entity.id
_entity.type
_entity.pdbx_description
1 polymer ?
#
loop_
_entity_poly.entity_id
_entity_poly.type
_entity_poly.pdbx_seq_one_letter_code
_entity_poly.pdbx_strand_id
1 'polypeptide(L)'
;MQRPISFTYIIIVTICSLMNIIALMPATKAYEVLLRNWGGYSGATCCVWQEDYQHNFITLIPLKLESPSSYYCSSCATFNGMDRWGADLRNGILTYHTIDNTTTYWVDLGVTTPGDYASTNKGGYNKDTCFHVYGGEHNQAELEEAPYDECQKIRDSK
;
A
#
# COMPACT_ATOMS: atom_id res chain seq x y z
N MET A 1 23.61 -28.49 48.14
CA MET A 1 24.42 -27.29 47.89
C MET A 1 23.86 -26.58 46.66
N GLN A 2 23.10 -25.51 46.88
CA GLN A 2 22.36 -24.78 45.86
C GLN A 2 23.25 -23.62 45.39
N ARG A 3 23.66 -23.63 44.11
CA ARG A 3 24.49 -22.55 43.54
C ARG A 3 23.64 -21.29 43.42
N PRO A 4 24.12 -20.11 43.88
CA PRO A 4 23.37 -18.87 43.72
C PRO A 4 23.33 -18.51 42.24
N ILE A 5 22.12 -18.42 41.69
CA ILE A 5 21.89 -17.88 40.36
C ILE A 5 22.27 -16.40 40.43
N SER A 6 23.35 -16.04 39.73
CA SER A 6 23.86 -14.68 39.71
C SER A 6 22.79 -13.72 39.18
N PHE A 7 22.48 -12.66 39.93
CA PHE A 7 21.55 -11.60 39.56
C PHE A 7 21.84 -11.00 38.17
N THR A 8 23.09 -11.07 37.71
CA THR A 8 23.51 -10.64 36.37
C THR A 8 22.87 -11.48 35.26
N TYR A 9 22.62 -12.78 35.49
CA TYR A 9 22.04 -13.69 34.51
C TYR A 9 20.54 -13.42 34.31
N ILE A 10 19.83 -13.05 35.38
CA ILE A 10 18.40 -12.72 35.32
C ILE A 10 18.19 -11.44 34.52
N ILE A 11 19.03 -10.40 34.73
CA ILE A 11 18.93 -9.11 34.02
C ILE A 11 19.22 -9.28 32.52
N ILE A 12 20.19 -10.10 32.12
CA ILE A 12 20.50 -10.33 30.71
C ILE A 12 19.36 -11.07 30.00
N VAL A 13 18.72 -12.05 30.65
CA VAL A 13 17.60 -12.79 30.07
C VAL A 13 16.35 -11.91 29.94
N THR A 14 16.05 -11.04 30.91
CA THR A 14 14.93 -10.08 30.79
C THR A 14 15.19 -9.00 29.75
N ILE A 15 16.41 -8.48 29.63
CA ILE A 15 16.74 -7.49 28.59
C ILE A 15 16.68 -8.14 27.19
N CYS A 16 17.20 -9.35 27.01
CA CYS A 16 17.11 -10.04 25.72
C CYS A 16 15.68 -10.47 25.37
N SER A 17 14.83 -10.78 26.35
CA SER A 17 13.40 -11.06 26.09
C SER A 17 12.56 -9.80 25.87
N LEU A 18 12.95 -8.65 26.43
CA LEU A 18 12.37 -7.34 26.10
C LEU A 18 12.85 -6.80 24.75
N MET A 19 14.11 -7.02 24.38
CA MET A 19 14.69 -6.61 23.10
C MET A 19 14.29 -7.50 21.91
N ASN A 20 13.80 -8.73 22.17
CA ASN A 20 13.27 -9.61 21.11
C ASN A 20 11.78 -9.40 20.80
N ILE A 21 11.07 -8.51 21.51
CA ILE A 21 9.67 -8.21 21.19
C ILE A 21 9.57 -7.16 20.08
N ILE A 22 10.64 -6.41 19.80
CA ILE A 22 10.69 -5.43 18.72
C ILE A 22 11.60 -5.97 17.62
N ALA A 23 11.01 -6.30 16.47
CA ALA A 23 11.65 -6.68 15.21
C ALA A 23 11.95 -8.18 14.97
N LEU A 24 10.98 -9.04 15.26
CA LEU A 24 10.61 -10.11 14.32
C LEU A 24 9.09 -10.29 14.43
N MET A 25 8.34 -9.24 14.05
CA MET A 25 7.05 -9.52 13.43
C MET A 25 7.38 -10.51 12.30
N PRO A 26 6.67 -11.65 12.18
CA PRO A 26 6.69 -12.39 10.93
C PRO A 26 6.50 -11.34 9.83
N ALA A 27 7.08 -11.53 8.65
CA ALA A 27 6.56 -10.86 7.48
C ALA A 27 5.10 -11.33 7.37
N THR A 28 4.20 -10.67 8.11
CA THR A 28 2.78 -10.86 8.07
C THR A 28 2.49 -10.54 6.64
N LYS A 29 2.13 -11.58 5.88
CA LYS A 29 1.71 -11.40 4.50
C LYS A 29 0.74 -10.22 4.53
N ALA A 30 0.94 -9.26 3.66
CA ALA A 30 -0.02 -8.21 3.40
C ALA A 30 -0.86 -8.66 2.22
N TYR A 31 -2.08 -8.15 2.10
CA TYR A 31 -2.77 -8.24 0.82
C TYR A 31 -2.05 -7.36 -0.19
N GLU A 32 -1.87 -7.89 -1.38
CA GLU A 32 -1.29 -7.16 -2.50
C GLU A 32 -2.40 -6.48 -3.30
N VAL A 33 -2.20 -5.19 -3.60
CA VAL A 33 -3.09 -4.39 -4.44
C VAL A 33 -2.31 -3.93 -5.66
N LEU A 34 -2.66 -4.49 -6.81
CA LEU A 34 -2.07 -4.15 -8.10
C LEU A 34 -2.88 -3.06 -8.79
N LEU A 35 -2.21 -2.05 -9.30
CA LEU A 35 -2.85 -0.95 -10.01
C LEU A 35 -2.29 -0.88 -11.42
N ARG A 36 -3.18 -0.78 -12.39
CA ARG A 36 -2.85 -0.54 -13.78
C ARG A 36 -3.45 0.79 -14.21
N ASN A 37 -2.59 1.67 -14.71
CA ASN A 37 -3.03 2.96 -15.23
C ASN A 37 -3.73 2.75 -16.58
N TRP A 38 -4.94 3.28 -16.73
CA TRP A 38 -5.72 3.22 -17.98
C TRP A 38 -5.70 4.53 -18.76
N GLY A 39 -4.71 5.38 -18.48
CA GLY A 39 -4.67 6.75 -18.94
C GLY A 39 -5.52 7.66 -18.06
N GLY A 40 -5.58 8.92 -18.45
CA GLY A 40 -6.26 9.96 -17.69
C GLY A 40 -5.75 11.34 -18.07
N TYR A 41 -6.28 12.36 -17.42
CA TYR A 41 -5.86 13.73 -17.64
C TYR A 41 -4.50 14.00 -16.96
N SER A 42 -3.51 14.44 -17.73
CA SER A 42 -2.15 14.69 -17.19
C SER A 42 -2.08 15.86 -16.21
N GLY A 43 -3.04 16.78 -16.27
CA GLY A 43 -3.19 17.86 -15.30
C GLY A 43 -3.91 17.46 -14.00
N ALA A 44 -4.33 16.20 -13.88
CA ALA A 44 -4.94 15.64 -12.68
C ALA A 44 -3.92 14.86 -11.85
N THR A 45 -4.10 14.89 -10.53
CA THR A 45 -3.39 14.02 -9.58
C THR A 45 -4.32 12.92 -9.09
N CYS A 46 -3.90 11.67 -9.24
CA CYS A 46 -4.61 10.47 -8.79
C CYS A 46 -3.90 9.89 -7.57
N CYS A 47 -4.60 9.79 -6.46
CA CYS A 47 -4.14 9.18 -5.22
C CYS A 47 -4.92 7.88 -4.98
N VAL A 48 -4.23 6.75 -4.81
CA VAL A 48 -4.87 5.46 -4.55
C VAL A 48 -4.34 4.87 -3.24
N TRP A 49 -5.22 4.59 -2.29
CA TRP A 49 -4.84 4.04 -0.99
C TRP A 49 -5.82 2.97 -0.51
N GLN A 50 -5.51 2.34 0.62
CA GLN A 50 -6.31 1.32 1.26
C GLN A 50 -6.76 1.77 2.64
N GLU A 51 -8.01 1.52 2.95
CA GLU A 51 -8.61 1.76 4.26
C GLU A 51 -9.31 0.51 4.82
N ASP A 52 -9.45 0.43 6.13
CA ASP A 52 -10.33 -0.54 6.78
C ASP A 52 -11.80 -0.06 6.81
N TYR A 53 -12.69 -0.86 7.40
CA TYR A 53 -14.12 -0.52 7.49
C TYR A 53 -14.43 0.71 8.36
N GLN A 54 -13.46 1.19 9.15
CA GLN A 54 -13.56 2.39 9.98
C GLN A 54 -12.91 3.61 9.33
N HIS A 55 -12.48 3.50 8.07
CA HIS A 55 -11.72 4.53 7.35
C HIS A 55 -10.33 4.81 7.95
N ASN A 56 -9.73 3.83 8.63
CA ASN A 56 -8.33 3.94 9.02
C ASN A 56 -7.45 3.62 7.81
N PHE A 57 -6.46 4.48 7.55
CA PHE A 57 -5.47 4.26 6.51
C PHE A 57 -4.60 3.03 6.83
N ILE A 58 -4.59 2.05 5.91
CA ILE A 58 -3.87 0.79 6.07
C ILE A 58 -2.97 0.44 4.88
N THR A 59 -2.69 1.38 3.97
CA THR A 59 -1.61 1.18 2.99
C THR A 59 -0.26 1.17 3.71
N LEU A 60 0.55 0.15 3.43
CA LEU A 60 1.91 0.04 3.91
C LEU A 60 2.81 1.03 3.14
N ILE A 61 3.18 2.12 3.81
CA ILE A 61 4.11 3.12 3.29
C ILE A 61 5.54 2.80 3.79
N PRO A 62 6.56 2.79 2.92
CA PRO A 62 7.95 2.68 3.33
C PRO A 62 8.34 3.75 4.36
N LEU A 63 9.16 3.37 5.34
CA LEU A 63 9.65 4.30 6.35
C LEU A 63 10.50 5.41 5.71
N LYS A 64 10.35 6.65 6.23
CA LYS A 64 11.17 7.85 5.93
C LYS A 64 10.90 8.60 4.61
N LEU A 65 9.64 8.70 4.19
CA LEU A 65 9.25 9.68 3.17
C LEU A 65 8.96 11.05 3.82
N GLU A 66 9.48 12.13 3.24
CA GLU A 66 9.16 13.50 3.69
C GLU A 66 7.67 13.83 3.50
N SER A 67 7.08 13.30 2.42
CA SER A 67 5.65 13.39 2.14
C SER A 67 5.10 12.01 1.79
N PRO A 68 4.34 11.37 2.70
CA PRO A 68 3.78 10.03 2.46
C PRO A 68 2.89 9.97 1.22
N SER A 69 2.22 11.07 0.86
CA SER A 69 1.36 11.13 -0.33
C SER A 69 2.12 10.96 -1.63
N SER A 70 3.42 11.27 -1.68
CA SER A 70 4.24 10.98 -2.85
C SER A 70 4.36 9.48 -3.15
N TYR A 71 4.13 8.62 -2.16
CA TYR A 71 4.10 7.17 -2.36
C TYR A 71 2.83 6.68 -3.05
N TYR A 72 1.71 7.37 -2.85
CA TYR A 72 0.39 6.90 -3.29
C TYR A 72 -0.33 7.82 -4.27
N CYS A 73 0.24 9.00 -4.55
CA CYS A 73 -0.27 9.97 -5.51
C CYS A 73 0.65 10.10 -6.73
N SER A 74 0.04 10.07 -7.92
CA SER A 74 0.71 10.11 -9.22
C SER A 74 -0.06 11.01 -10.19
N SER A 75 0.52 11.30 -11.36
CA SER A 75 -0.29 11.87 -12.44
C SER A 75 -1.35 10.85 -12.86
N CYS A 76 -2.59 11.28 -13.06
CA CYS A 76 -3.62 10.36 -13.56
C CYS A 76 -3.29 9.77 -14.94
N ALA A 77 -2.46 10.43 -15.73
CA ALA A 77 -2.04 9.96 -17.04
C ALA A 77 -1.02 8.81 -17.00
N THR A 78 -0.27 8.64 -15.90
CA THR A 78 0.81 7.63 -15.81
C THR A 78 1.34 7.44 -14.39
N PHE A 79 1.81 6.22 -14.10
CA PHE A 79 2.57 5.91 -12.88
C PHE A 79 4.08 6.16 -12.98
N ASN A 80 4.56 6.72 -14.09
CA ASN A 80 5.99 6.96 -14.28
C ASN A 80 6.58 7.83 -13.15
N GLY A 81 7.69 7.36 -12.55
CA GLY A 81 8.40 8.05 -11.50
C GLY A 81 7.96 7.68 -10.07
N MET A 82 6.93 6.83 -9.91
CA MET A 82 6.51 6.35 -8.59
C MET A 82 7.57 5.49 -7.89
N ASP A 83 8.43 4.83 -8.66
CA ASP A 83 9.60 4.09 -8.19
C ASP A 83 10.57 4.97 -7.38
N ARG A 84 10.66 6.27 -7.69
CA ARG A 84 11.51 7.23 -6.97
C ARG A 84 11.03 7.50 -5.55
N TRP A 85 9.74 7.27 -5.30
CA TRP A 85 9.12 7.38 -3.99
C TRP A 85 9.10 6.04 -3.23
N GLY A 86 9.73 5.00 -3.79
CA GLY A 86 9.85 3.68 -3.20
C GLY A 86 8.69 2.73 -3.53
N ALA A 87 7.75 3.13 -4.38
CA ALA A 87 6.68 2.24 -4.82
C ALA A 87 7.20 1.20 -5.81
N ASP A 88 6.71 -0.04 -5.71
CA ASP A 88 7.08 -1.11 -6.63
C ASP A 88 6.32 -0.94 -7.96
N LEU A 89 7.03 -0.44 -8.98
CA LEU A 89 6.53 -0.25 -10.33
C LEU A 89 7.26 -1.18 -11.29
N ARG A 90 6.58 -2.20 -11.79
CA ARG A 90 7.13 -3.19 -12.75
C ARG A 90 6.17 -3.36 -13.92
N ASN A 91 6.68 -3.20 -15.14
CA ASN A 91 5.91 -3.34 -16.39
C ASN A 91 4.60 -2.51 -16.41
N GLY A 92 4.63 -1.30 -15.83
CA GLY A 92 3.48 -0.41 -15.76
C GLY A 92 2.42 -0.79 -14.70
N ILE A 93 2.69 -1.82 -13.89
CA ILE A 93 1.86 -2.21 -12.74
C ILE A 93 2.49 -1.66 -11.46
N LEU A 94 1.72 -0.85 -10.74
CA LEU A 94 2.09 -0.33 -9.43
C LEU A 94 1.58 -1.29 -8.36
N THR A 95 2.42 -1.63 -7.40
CA THR A 95 2.11 -2.61 -6.35
C THR A 95 2.11 -1.93 -4.99
N TYR A 96 0.96 -1.96 -4.32
CA TYR A 96 0.83 -1.60 -2.91
C TYR A 96 0.50 -2.81 -2.07
N HIS A 97 0.69 -2.64 -0.77
CA HIS A 97 0.42 -3.65 0.24
C HIS A 97 -0.41 -3.03 1.35
N THR A 98 -1.32 -3.78 1.94
CA THR A 98 -1.91 -3.43 3.22
C THR A 98 -0.90 -3.61 4.36
N ILE A 99 -1.18 -3.10 5.56
CA ILE A 99 -0.31 -3.34 6.74
C ILE A 99 -0.33 -4.80 7.23
N ASP A 100 -1.40 -5.55 6.91
CA ASP A 100 -1.60 -6.95 7.29
C ASP A 100 -2.53 -7.69 6.29
N ASN A 101 -2.68 -9.01 6.38
CA ASN A 101 -3.58 -9.84 5.55
C ASN A 101 -4.78 -10.43 6.32
N THR A 102 -5.23 -9.74 7.36
CA THR A 102 -6.36 -10.16 8.20
C THR A 102 -7.48 -9.13 8.21
N THR A 103 -7.14 -7.87 7.96
CA THR A 103 -8.05 -6.74 7.93
C THR A 103 -8.71 -6.68 6.57
N THR A 104 -10.04 -6.78 6.55
CA THR A 104 -10.83 -6.49 5.35
C THR A 104 -10.58 -5.05 4.93
N TYR A 105 -10.33 -4.81 3.64
CA TYR A 105 -9.97 -3.50 3.14
C TYR A 105 -10.85 -3.01 1.99
N TRP A 106 -10.81 -1.70 1.83
CA TRP A 106 -11.33 -0.92 0.71
C TRP A 106 -10.15 -0.25 0.01
N VAL A 107 -10.28 -0.05 -1.29
CA VAL A 107 -9.36 0.72 -2.12
C VAL A 107 -10.08 1.99 -2.52
N ASP A 108 -9.47 3.11 -2.20
CA ASP A 108 -9.97 4.44 -2.44
C ASP A 108 -9.14 5.09 -3.55
N LEU A 109 -9.81 5.80 -4.45
CA LEU A 109 -9.19 6.64 -5.47
C LEU A 109 -9.72 8.06 -5.29
N GLY A 110 -8.82 9.01 -5.08
CA GLY A 110 -9.07 10.44 -5.13
C GLY A 110 -8.42 11.05 -6.37
N VAL A 111 -9.16 11.88 -7.09
CA VAL A 111 -8.71 12.61 -8.29
C VAL A 111 -8.86 14.09 -8.06
N THR A 112 -7.75 14.82 -8.09
CA THR A 112 -7.70 16.28 -7.90
C THR A 112 -7.32 16.97 -9.20
N THR A 113 -8.10 17.96 -9.62
CA THR A 113 -7.77 18.88 -10.73
C THR A 113 -7.86 20.34 -10.24
N PRO A 114 -7.42 21.34 -11.03
CA PRO A 114 -7.57 22.73 -10.65
C PRO A 114 -9.05 23.12 -10.44
N GLY A 115 -9.48 23.15 -9.17
CA GLY A 115 -10.83 23.57 -8.76
C GLY A 115 -11.85 22.44 -8.61
N ASP A 116 -11.46 21.18 -8.72
CA ASP A 116 -12.39 20.04 -8.64
C ASP A 116 -11.78 18.83 -7.90
N TYR A 117 -12.66 18.00 -7.34
CA TYR A 117 -12.29 16.76 -6.66
C TYR A 117 -13.35 15.69 -6.88
N ALA A 118 -12.93 14.54 -7.41
CA ALA A 118 -13.75 13.34 -7.48
C ALA A 118 -13.11 12.21 -6.69
N SER A 119 -13.95 11.32 -6.16
CA SER A 119 -13.47 10.11 -5.50
C SER A 119 -14.38 8.93 -5.76
N THR A 120 -13.81 7.74 -5.72
CA THR A 120 -14.52 6.48 -5.77
C THR A 120 -13.87 5.50 -4.82
N ASN A 121 -14.62 4.49 -4.37
CA ASN A 121 -14.09 3.42 -3.57
C ASN A 121 -14.67 2.07 -3.97
N LYS A 122 -13.89 1.01 -3.74
CA LYS A 122 -14.26 -0.38 -3.97
C LYS A 122 -13.71 -1.22 -2.82
N GLY A 123 -14.47 -2.14 -2.26
CA GLY A 123 -13.97 -2.85 -1.09
C GLY A 123 -14.84 -3.94 -0.53
N GLY A 124 -14.49 -4.31 0.70
CA GLY A 124 -14.92 -5.56 1.31
C GLY A 124 -14.00 -6.73 0.96
N TYR A 125 -12.74 -6.45 0.60
CA TYR A 125 -11.79 -7.47 0.16
C TYR A 125 -11.00 -8.06 1.32
N ASN A 126 -10.75 -9.36 1.22
CA ASN A 126 -9.90 -10.15 2.12
C ASN A 126 -8.97 -11.07 1.31
N LYS A 127 -8.51 -10.56 0.16
CA LYS A 127 -7.67 -11.23 -0.84
C LYS A 127 -6.84 -10.19 -1.59
N ASP A 128 -5.85 -10.65 -2.33
CA ASP A 128 -5.12 -9.81 -3.28
C ASP A 128 -6.05 -9.34 -4.42
N THR A 129 -5.85 -8.12 -4.90
CA THR A 129 -6.73 -7.46 -5.88
C THR A 129 -5.94 -6.75 -6.96
N CYS A 130 -6.59 -6.52 -8.10
CA CYS A 130 -6.09 -5.62 -9.12
C CYS A 130 -7.16 -4.64 -9.56
N PHE A 131 -6.76 -3.41 -9.88
CA PHE A 131 -7.64 -2.38 -10.41
C PHE A 131 -7.07 -1.67 -11.63
N HIS A 132 -7.96 -1.31 -12.54
CA HIS A 132 -7.74 -0.25 -13.50
C HIS A 132 -8.04 1.10 -12.83
N VAL A 133 -7.10 2.03 -12.94
CA VAL A 133 -7.18 3.37 -12.38
C VAL A 133 -7.31 4.36 -13.53
N TYR A 134 -8.39 5.14 -13.51
CA TYR A 134 -8.61 6.24 -14.45
C TYR A 134 -9.07 7.50 -13.70
N GLY A 135 -8.45 8.63 -14.03
CA GLY A 135 -8.83 9.94 -13.52
C GLY A 135 -8.88 10.97 -14.64
N GLY A 136 -10.05 11.59 -14.82
CA GLY A 136 -10.31 12.51 -15.93
C GLY A 136 -10.13 13.99 -15.56
N GLU A 137 -10.46 14.87 -16.52
CA GLU A 137 -10.33 16.32 -16.37
C GLU A 137 -11.45 16.94 -15.50
N HIS A 138 -12.65 16.35 -15.52
CA HIS A 138 -13.83 16.87 -14.84
C HIS A 138 -14.53 15.78 -14.04
N ASN A 139 -14.52 15.89 -12.71
CA ASN A 139 -15.28 15.03 -11.79
C ASN A 139 -15.25 13.52 -12.12
N GLN A 140 -14.11 12.99 -12.54
CA GLN A 140 -13.97 11.58 -12.97
C GLN A 140 -12.92 10.87 -12.13
N ALA A 141 -13.38 9.93 -11.31
CA ALA A 141 -12.57 8.99 -10.55
C ALA A 141 -13.14 7.59 -10.75
N GLU A 142 -12.43 6.75 -11.51
CA GLU A 142 -12.88 5.41 -11.88
C GLU A 142 -11.88 4.37 -11.41
N LEU A 143 -12.40 3.41 -10.65
CA LEU A 143 -11.67 2.29 -10.09
C LEU A 143 -12.42 1.01 -10.45
N GLU A 144 -11.90 0.29 -11.43
CA GLU A 144 -12.53 -0.92 -11.97
C GLU A 144 -11.72 -2.16 -11.59
N GLU A 145 -12.37 -3.15 -11.01
CA GLU A 145 -11.72 -4.43 -10.69
C GLU A 145 -11.24 -5.14 -11.95
N ALA A 146 -10.01 -5.63 -11.91
CA ALA A 146 -9.41 -6.47 -12.94
C ALA A 146 -9.00 -7.83 -12.35
N PRO A 147 -8.89 -8.90 -13.16
CA PRO A 147 -8.40 -10.18 -12.67
C PRO A 147 -6.96 -10.05 -12.13
N TYR A 148 -6.76 -10.39 -10.86
CA TYR A 148 -5.45 -10.29 -10.20
C TYR A 148 -4.36 -11.06 -10.96
N ASP A 149 -4.63 -12.31 -11.36
CA ASP A 149 -3.68 -13.15 -12.09
C ASP A 149 -3.22 -12.54 -13.42
N GLU A 150 -4.06 -11.74 -14.08
CA GLU A 150 -3.67 -11.05 -15.32
C GLU A 150 -2.70 -9.92 -15.03
N CYS A 151 -3.00 -9.08 -14.03
CA CYS A 151 -2.10 -8.01 -13.61
C CYS A 151 -0.78 -8.54 -13.09
N GLN A 152 -0.80 -9.64 -12.32
CA GLN A 152 0.39 -10.30 -11.81
C GLN A 152 1.27 -10.80 -12.97
N LYS A 153 0.68 -11.45 -13.98
CA LYS A 153 1.42 -11.89 -15.18
C LYS A 153 2.06 -10.72 -15.93
N ILE A 154 1.36 -9.58 -16.06
CA ILE A 154 1.92 -8.38 -16.70
C ILE A 154 3.10 -7.86 -15.87
N ARG A 155 2.91 -7.68 -14.56
CA ARG A 155 3.95 -7.21 -13.63
C ARG A 155 5.20 -8.07 -13.68
N ASP A 156 5.03 -9.39 -13.70
CA ASP A 156 6.13 -10.36 -13.60
C ASP A 156 6.68 -10.80 -14.98
N SER A 157 6.17 -10.23 -16.08
CA SER A 157 6.72 -10.45 -17.42
C SER A 157 8.13 -9.87 -17.56
N LYS A 158 8.94 -10.44 -18.47
CA LYS A 158 10.35 -10.07 -18.69
C LYS A 158 10.54 -9.32 -19.99
#